data_AF-A0A0U1PUU3-F1
#
_entry.id   AF-A0A0U1PUU3-F1
#
_cell.length_a   1.000
_cell.length_b   1.000
_cell.length_c   1.000
_cell.angle_alpha   90.00
_cell.angle_beta   90.00
_cell.angle_gamma   90.00
#
_symmetry.space_group_name_H-M   'P 1'
#
loop_
_entity.id
_entity.type
_entity.pdbx_description
1 polymer ?
#
loop_
_entity_poly.entity_id
_entity_poly.type
_entity_poly.pdbx_seq_one_letter_code
_entity_poly.pdbx_strand_id
1 'polypeptide(L)'
;MIVLDWRFRLFFWADARRAVIVLPVGVAFFLAWDLAGIGLGVFFRGQSPYVTGLQLAPELPIEEILFLTLLCYLTMDLYGFLSRRSAHQAETRG
;
A
#
# COMPACT_ATOMS: atom_id res chain seq x y z
N MET A 1 0.95 8.81 -7.33
CA MET A 1 1.24 8.78 -5.89
C MET A 1 2.61 9.37 -5.60
N ILE A 2 3.72 8.83 -6.14
CA ILE A 2 5.07 9.44 -6.01
C ILE A 2 5.12 10.94 -6.35
N VAL A 3 4.42 11.38 -7.40
CA VAL A 3 4.36 12.82 -7.76
C VAL A 3 3.57 13.65 -6.73
N LEU A 4 2.52 13.10 -6.11
CA LEU A 4 1.80 13.76 -5.02
C LEU A 4 2.67 13.84 -3.77
N ASP A 5 3.33 12.74 -3.41
CA ASP A 5 4.23 12.68 -2.26
C ASP A 5 5.44 13.60 -2.44
N TRP A 6 5.96 13.74 -3.66
CA TRP A 6 7.00 14.72 -3.98
C TRP A 6 6.49 16.17 -3.93
N ARG A 7 5.33 16.46 -4.53
CA ARG A 7 4.78 17.82 -4.63
C ARG A 7 4.31 18.38 -3.29
N PHE A 8 3.81 17.53 -2.40
CA PHE A 8 3.29 17.91 -1.09
C PHE A 8 4.19 17.46 0.06
N ARG A 9 5.29 16.73 -0.19
CA ARG A 9 6.22 16.21 0.83
C ARG A 9 5.51 15.45 1.95
N LEU A 10 4.60 14.53 1.62
CA LEU A 10 3.59 14.02 2.56
C LEU A 10 4.14 12.99 3.54
N PHE A 11 4.76 11.91 3.05
CA PHE A 11 5.20 10.80 3.91
C PHE A 11 6.64 10.35 3.65
N PHE A 12 7.08 10.09 2.41
CA PHE A 12 8.52 9.79 2.18
C PHE A 12 9.40 11.01 2.39
N TRP A 13 8.92 12.18 2.00
CA TRP A 13 9.70 13.43 2.09
C TRP A 13 9.56 14.16 3.43
N ALA A 14 8.64 13.69 4.29
CA ALA A 14 8.53 14.10 5.67
C ALA A 14 9.37 13.19 6.60
N ASP A 15 9.30 11.87 6.41
CA ASP A 15 9.99 10.87 7.24
C ASP A 15 10.36 9.61 6.43
N ALA A 16 11.38 9.72 5.57
CA ALA A 16 11.81 8.62 4.68
C ALA A 16 12.11 7.31 5.42
N ARG A 17 12.63 7.38 6.65
CA ARG A 17 12.94 6.21 7.47
C ARG A 17 11.69 5.43 7.87
N ARG A 18 10.62 6.13 8.26
CA ARG A 18 9.36 5.48 8.65
C ARG A 18 8.66 4.89 7.44
N ALA A 19 8.65 5.61 6.31
CA ALA A 19 8.08 5.14 5.07
C ALA A 19 8.77 3.85 4.55
N VAL A 20 10.10 3.80 4.61
CA VAL A 20 10.89 2.62 4.21
C VAL A 20 10.67 1.41 5.13
N ILE A 21 10.19 1.58 6.35
CA ILE A 21 9.87 0.46 7.26
C ILE A 21 8.40 0.06 7.13
N VAL A 22 7.49 1.03 7.17
CA VAL A 22 6.05 0.78 7.18
C VAL A 22 5.59 0.14 5.87
N LEU A 23 6.15 0.58 4.73
CA LEU A 23 5.78 0.04 3.42
C LEU A 23 6.08 -1.47 3.31
N PRO A 24 7.33 -1.96 3.49
CA PRO A 24 7.60 -3.39 3.37
C PRO A 24 6.91 -4.20 4.48
N VAL A 25 6.72 -3.66 5.69
CA VAL A 25 5.97 -4.34 6.74
C VAL A 25 4.50 -4.52 6.35
N GLY A 26 3.86 -3.47 5.81
CA GLY A 26 2.48 -3.54 5.34
C GLY A 26 2.32 -4.52 4.17
N VAL A 27 3.22 -4.45 3.19
CA VAL A 27 3.22 -5.38 2.04
C VAL A 27 3.43 -6.82 2.52
N ALA A 28 4.38 -7.07 3.42
CA ALA A 28 4.62 -8.41 3.96
C ALA A 28 3.42 -8.95 4.76
N PHE A 29 2.76 -8.10 5.54
CA PHE A 29 1.55 -8.47 6.28
C PHE A 29 0.42 -8.89 5.34
N PHE A 30 0.13 -8.10 4.30
CA PHE A 30 -0.92 -8.44 3.34
C PHE A 30 -0.56 -9.65 2.48
N LEU A 31 0.71 -9.82 2.10
CA LEU A 31 1.15 -11.04 1.41
C LEU A 31 0.95 -12.29 2.28
N ALA A 32 1.27 -12.21 3.58
CA ALA A 32 1.03 -13.31 4.50
C ALA A 32 -0.48 -13.61 4.65
N TRP A 33 -1.30 -12.56 4.65
CA TRP A 33 -2.75 -12.67 4.67
C TRP A 33 -3.31 -13.34 3.40
N ASP A 34 -2.84 -12.92 2.22
CA ASP A 34 -3.24 -13.51 0.94
C ASP A 34 -2.85 -14.98 0.86
N LEU A 35 -1.63 -15.34 1.30
CA LEU A 35 -1.20 -16.73 1.37
C LEU A 35 -2.06 -17.57 2.32
N ALA A 36 -2.45 -17.02 3.47
CA ALA A 36 -3.37 -17.69 4.39
C ALA A 36 -4.75 -17.88 3.75
N GLY A 37 -5.25 -16.87 3.04
CA GLY A 37 -6.52 -16.92 2.33
C GLY A 37 -6.55 -17.91 1.16
N ILE A 38 -5.45 -18.04 0.42
CA ILE A 38 -5.25 -19.06 -0.61
C ILE A 38 -5.21 -20.45 0.04
N GLY A 39 -4.44 -20.60 1.13
CA GLY A 39 -4.35 -21.86 1.86
C GLY A 39 -5.67 -22.34 2.46
N LEU A 40 -6.56 -21.41 2.82
CA LEU A 40 -7.92 -21.70 3.29
C LEU A 40 -8.94 -21.90 2.16
N GLY A 41 -8.55 -21.73 0.90
CA GLY A 41 -9.44 -21.81 -0.25
C GLY A 41 -10.50 -20.70 -0.27
N VAL A 42 -10.15 -19.51 0.22
CA VAL A 42 -11.03 -18.32 0.20
C VAL A 42 -10.70 -17.44 -1.00
N PHE A 43 -9.41 -17.35 -1.37
CA PHE A 43 -8.94 -16.61 -2.52
C PHE A 43 -8.60 -17.56 -3.67
N PHE A 44 -9.27 -17.35 -4.81
CA PHE A 44 -9.02 -18.08 -6.05
C PHE A 44 -8.78 -17.08 -7.18
N ARG A 45 -7.87 -17.40 -8.09
CA ARG A 45 -7.65 -16.58 -9.28
C ARG A 45 -8.82 -16.78 -10.23
N GLY A 46 -9.61 -15.72 -10.45
CA GLY A 46 -10.53 -15.70 -11.58
C GLY A 46 -9.74 -15.87 -12.88
N GLN A 47 -10.25 -16.69 -13.82
CA GLN A 47 -9.66 -16.87 -15.15
C GLN A 47 -9.79 -15.57 -15.96
N SER A 48 -8.97 -14.57 -15.64
CA SER A 48 -8.96 -13.30 -16.34
C SER A 48 -7.90 -13.35 -17.45
N PRO A 49 -8.26 -13.12 -18.72
CA PRO A 49 -7.31 -13.11 -19.83
C PRO A 49 -6.36 -11.90 -19.81
N TYR A 50 -6.51 -10.98 -18.84
CA TYR A 50 -5.75 -9.74 -18.75
C TYR A 50 -4.59 -9.77 -17.74
N VAL A 51 -4.37 -10.87 -17.03
CA VAL A 51 -3.16 -11.04 -16.19
C VAL A 51 -2.00 -11.53 -17.05
N THR A 52 -0.77 -11.08 -16.74
CA THR A 52 0.43 -11.40 -17.54
C THR A 52 0.82 -12.88 -17.55
N GLY A 53 0.10 -13.71 -16.76
CA GLY A 53 0.36 -15.14 -16.59
C GLY A 53 1.50 -15.46 -15.62
N LEU A 54 2.31 -14.46 -15.24
CA LEU A 54 3.42 -14.64 -14.30
C LEU A 54 2.89 -14.82 -12.87
N GLN A 55 3.41 -15.82 -12.16
CA GLN A 55 2.93 -16.23 -10.84
C GLN A 55 4.08 -16.22 -9.85
N LEU A 56 3.83 -15.66 -8.67
CA LEU A 56 4.74 -15.69 -7.54
C LEU A 56 4.57 -16.98 -6.73
N ALA A 57 3.32 -17.45 -6.59
CA ALA A 57 2.94 -18.69 -5.94
C ALA A 57 1.68 -19.26 -6.64
N PRO A 58 1.26 -20.51 -6.36
CA PRO A 58 -0.01 -21.03 -6.87
C PRO A 58 -1.15 -20.07 -6.51
N GLU A 59 -1.93 -19.65 -7.50
CA GLU A 59 -3.03 -18.67 -7.34
C GLU A 59 -2.61 -17.23 -6.98
N LEU A 60 -1.31 -16.91 -6.89
CA LEU A 60 -0.82 -15.56 -6.53
C LEU A 60 -0.07 -14.90 -7.70
N PRO A 61 -0.68 -13.92 -8.41
CA PRO A 61 -0.01 -13.13 -9.45
C PRO A 61 1.16 -12.32 -8.89
N ILE A 62 2.18 -12.04 -9.71
CA ILE A 62 3.24 -11.10 -9.29
C ILE A 62 2.72 -9.67 -9.19
N GLU A 63 1.69 -9.34 -9.97
CA GLU A 63 1.01 -8.05 -9.95
C GLU A 63 0.39 -7.74 -8.59
N GLU A 64 0.09 -8.75 -7.78
CA GLU A 64 -0.41 -8.59 -6.42
C GLU A 64 0.58 -7.79 -5.56
N ILE A 65 1.90 -8.02 -5.69
CA ILE A 65 2.92 -7.23 -4.99
C ILE A 65 2.81 -5.76 -5.38
N LEU A 66 2.60 -5.47 -6.67
CA LEU A 66 2.45 -4.09 -7.15
C LEU A 66 1.17 -3.45 -6.60
N PHE A 67 0.07 -4.19 -6.59
CA PHE A 67 -1.20 -3.75 -6.02
C PHE A 67 -1.10 -3.47 -4.52
N LEU A 68 -0.52 -4.37 -3.75
CA LEU A 68 -0.30 -4.20 -2.31
C LEU A 68 0.64 -3.04 -2.02
N THR A 69 1.71 -2.90 -2.81
CA THR A 69 2.62 -1.76 -2.70
C THR A 69 1.88 -0.46 -2.96
N LEU A 70 1.06 -0.39 -4.02
CA LEU A 70 0.24 0.77 -4.34
C LEU A 70 -0.78 1.07 -3.23
N LEU A 71 -1.44 0.04 -2.70
CA LEU A 71 -2.44 0.15 -1.63
C LEU A 71 -1.82 0.68 -0.34
N CYS A 72 -0.71 0.10 0.10
CA CYS A 72 0.03 0.55 1.28
C CYS A 72 0.53 1.98 1.08
N TYR A 73 1.09 2.29 -0.10
CA TYR A 73 1.57 3.63 -0.43
C TYR A 73 0.43 4.68 -0.42
N LEU A 74 -0.70 4.37 -1.06
CA LEU A 74 -1.89 5.23 -1.07
C LEU A 74 -2.42 5.48 0.34
N THR A 75 -2.46 4.44 1.18
CA THR A 75 -2.91 4.57 2.57
C THR A 75 -1.99 5.48 3.38
N MET A 76 -0.68 5.37 3.20
CA MET A 76 0.29 6.26 3.85
C MET A 76 0.14 7.71 3.38
N ASP A 77 -0.01 7.95 2.08
CA ASP A 77 -0.24 9.29 1.51
C ASP A 77 -1.53 9.91 2.09
N LEU A 78 -2.61 9.13 2.14
CA LEU A 78 -3.89 9.56 2.70
C LEU A 78 -3.77 9.90 4.19
N TYR A 79 -3.08 9.05 4.96
CA TYR A 79 -2.82 9.30 6.38
C TYR A 79 -2.02 10.58 6.59
N GLY A 80 -0.90 10.75 5.88
CA GLY A 80 -0.08 11.96 5.95
C GLY A 80 -0.86 13.23 5.60
N PHE A 81 -1.75 13.16 4.60
CA PHE A 81 -2.61 14.27 4.21
C PHE A 81 -3.60 14.65 5.31
N LEU A 82 -4.29 13.67 5.89
CA LEU A 82 -5.26 13.89 6.95
C LEU A 82 -4.59 14.43 8.23
N SER A 83 -3.46 13.85 8.64
CA SER A 83 -2.72 14.31 9.82
C SER A 83 -2.29 15.78 9.70
N ARG A 84 -1.85 16.21 8.50
CA ARG A 84 -1.49 17.61 8.25
C ARG A 84 -2.68 18.55 8.23
N ARG A 85 -3.80 18.13 7.61
CA ARG A 85 -5.03 18.94 7.59
C ARG A 85 -5.59 19.17 9.00
N SER A 86 -5.51 18.16 9.87
CA SER A 86 -5.91 18.26 11.28
C SER A 86 -5.01 19.22 12.07
N ALA A 87 -3.69 19.18 11.85
CA ALA A 87 -2.75 20.10 12.49
C ALA A 87 -3.02 21.56 12.06
N HIS A 88 -3.26 21.79 10.77
CA HIS A 88 -3.53 23.13 10.25
C HIS A 88 -4.87 23.72 10.74
N GLN A 89 -5.87 22.88 10.98
CA GLN A 89 -7.16 23.31 11.57
C GLN A 89 -7.04 23.70 13.05
N ALA A 90 -6.21 23.00 13.82
CA ALA A 90 -5.99 23.30 15.23
C ALA A 90 -5.34 24.67 15.42
N GLU A 91 -4.41 25.04 14.54
CA GLU A 91 -3.71 26.32 14.58
C GLU A 91 -4.59 27.51 14.18
N THR A 92 -5.55 27.31 13.27
CA THR A 92 -6.53 28.36 12.89
C THR A 92 -7.66 28.58 13.90
N ARG A 93 -7.78 27.74 14.94
CA ARG A 93 -8.86 27.80 15.94
C ARG A 93 -8.41 28.34 17.31
N GLY A 94 -7.11 28.60 17.51
CA GLY A 94 -6.54 29.23 18.71
C GLY A 94 -6.24 30.70 18.48
#